data_AF-A0A3D2NG43-F1
#
_entry.id   AF-A0A3D2NG43-F1
#
_cell.length_a   1.000
_cell.length_b   1.000
_cell.length_c   1.000
_cell.angle_alpha   90.00
_cell.angle_beta   90.00
_cell.angle_gamma   90.00
#
_symmetry.space_group_name_H-M   'P 1'
#
loop_
_entity.id
_entity.type
_entity.pdbx_description
1 polymer ?
#
loop_
_entity_poly.entity_id
_entity_poly.type
_entity_poly.pdbx_seq_one_letter_code
_entity_poly.pdbx_strand_id
1 'polypeptide(L)' 'MDITAASALVTGGASGLGLATARRLAARGARVVIVDLPRSA' A
#
# COMPACT_ATOMS: atom_id res chain seq x y z
N MET A 1 -3.36 -16.48 -2.28
CA MET A 1 -2.87 -15.73 -3.45
C MET A 1 -1.42 -15.37 -3.23
N ASP A 2 -0.55 -15.83 -4.12
CA ASP A 2 0.83 -15.38 -4.21
C ASP A 2 0.85 -14.02 -4.93
N ILE A 3 1.51 -13.02 -4.33
CA ILE A 3 1.62 -11.66 -4.87
C ILE A 3 3.07 -11.16 -4.84
N THR A 4 4.04 -12.07 -4.71
CA THR A 4 5.46 -11.73 -4.58
C THR A 4 6.05 -11.06 -5.82
N ALA A 5 5.50 -11.33 -7.00
CA ALA A 5 5.88 -10.67 -8.26
C ALA A 5 4.97 -9.49 -8.63
N ALA A 6 4.00 -9.13 -7.78
CA ALA A 6 3.00 -8.11 -8.10
C ALA A 6 3.46 -6.70 -7.66
N SER A 7 2.94 -5.69 -8.36
CA SER A 7 2.98 -4.30 -7.92
C SER A 7 1.57 -3.85 -7.54
N ALA A 8 1.44 -3.10 -6.45
CA ALA A 8 0.17 -2.58 -5.94
C ALA A 8 0.21 -1.07 -5.77
N LEU A 9 -0.76 -0.38 -6.35
CA LEU A 9 -1.00 1.06 -6.15
C LEU A 9 -2.07 1.22 -5.06
N VAL A 10 -1.74 1.91 -3.97
CA VAL A 10 -2.67 2.20 -2.89
C VAL A 10 -2.93 3.70 -2.82
N THR A 11 -4.15 4.12 -3.12
CA THR A 11 -4.60 5.50 -2.88
C THR A 11 -5.02 5.68 -1.42
N GLY A 12 -4.78 6.86 -0.83
CA GLY A 12 -5.09 7.08 0.58
C GLY A 12 -4.23 6.24 1.54
N GLY A 13 -3.05 5.80 1.09
CA GLY A 13 -2.20 4.84 1.80
C GLY A 13 -1.37 5.43 2.94
N ALA A 14 -1.40 6.75 3.18
CA ALA A 14 -0.61 7.39 4.23
C ALA A 14 -1.20 7.17 5.63
N SER A 15 -2.50 6.86 5.73
CA SER A 15 -3.17 6.73 7.05
C SER A 15 -4.22 5.61 7.09
N GLY A 16 -4.70 5.31 8.31
CA GLY A 16 -5.86 4.44 8.55
C GLY A 16 -5.81 3.09 7.83
N LEU A 17 -6.92 2.73 7.19
CA LEU A 17 -7.07 1.46 6.48
C LEU A 17 -6.16 1.36 5.26
N GLY A 18 -5.92 2.47 4.55
CA GLY A 18 -5.03 2.49 3.40
C GLY A 18 -3.60 2.10 3.80
N LEU A 19 -3.09 2.69 4.88
CA LEU A 19 -1.78 2.34 5.45
C LEU A 19 -1.72 0.88 5.92
N ALA A 20 -2.74 0.42 6.62
CA ALA A 20 -2.82 -0.98 7.06
C ALA A 20 -2.80 -1.95 5.86
N THR A 21 -3.47 -1.59 4.77
CA THR A 21 -3.51 -2.36 3.53
C THR A 21 -2.14 -2.36 2.83
N ALA A 22 -1.54 -1.18 2.65
CA ALA A 22 -0.21 -1.04 2.06
C ALA A 22 0.84 -1.87 2.81
N ARG A 23 0.84 -1.81 4.15
CA ARG A 23 1.71 -2.62 5.01
C ARG A 23 1.49 -4.12 4.82
N ARG A 24 0.23 -4.56 4.77
CA ARG A 24 -0.11 -5.97 4.59
C ARG A 24 0.31 -6.49 3.21
N LEU A 25 0.21 -5.68 2.17
CA LEU A 25 0.65 -6.05 0.81
C LEU A 25 2.17 -6.14 0.74
N ALA A 26 2.88 -5.16 1.30
CA ALA A 26 4.35 -5.15 1.36
C ALA A 26 4.89 -6.36 2.15
N ALA A 27 4.29 -6.66 3.30
CA ALA A 27 4.65 -7.82 4.12
C ALA A 27 4.45 -9.17 3.41
N ARG A 28 3.61 -9.20 2.37
CA ARG A 28 3.39 -10.39 1.51
C ARG A 28 4.28 -10.41 0.27
N GLY A 29 5.22 -9.47 0.14
CA GLY A 29 6.21 -9.44 -0.94
C GLY A 29 5.82 -8.61 -2.16
N ALA A 30 4.68 -7.92 -2.16
CA ALA A 30 4.33 -7.04 -3.27
C ALA A 30 5.18 -5.75 -3.23
N ARG A 31 5.53 -5.21 -4.40
CA ARG A 31 6.03 -3.83 -4.50
C ARG A 31 4.86 -2.87 -4.35
N VAL A 32 4.92 -1.98 -3.36
CA VAL A 32 3.81 -1.07 -3.06
C VAL A 32 4.18 0.36 -3.39
N VAL A 33 3.32 1.03 -4.13
CA VAL A 33 3.36 2.48 -4.38
C VAL A 33 2.15 3.09 -3.69
N ILE A 34 2.38 4.11 -2.87
CA ILE A 34 1.32 4.88 -2.22
C ILE A 34 1.14 6.20 -2.96
N VAL A 35 -0.11 6.55 -3.23
CA VAL A 35 -0.51 7.88 -3.73
C VAL A 35 -1.50 8.48 -2.76
N ASP A 36 -1.18 9.66 -2.23
CA ASP A 36 -2.03 10.33 -1.27
C ASP A 36 -2.05 11.83 -1.51
N LEU A 37 -2.98 12.52 -0.86
CA LEU A 37 -3.04 13.98 -0.90
C LEU A 37 -1.85 14.61 -0.14
N PRO A 38 -1.40 15.81 -0.52
CA PRO A 38 -0.24 16.46 0.12
C PRO A 38 -0.37 16.71 1.62
N ARG A 39 -1.61 16.70 2.14
CA ARG A 39 -1.95 16.99 3.54
C ARG A 39 -2.41 15.75 4.32
N SER A 40 -2.18 14.57 3.76
CA SER A 40 -2.42 13.31 4.46
C SER A 40 -1.35 13.06 5.53
N ALA A 41 -1.72 12.25 6.52
CA ALA A 41 -0.99 12.08 7.79
C ALA A 41 0.49 11.71 7.65
#